data_AF-A0A239AJ80-F1
#
_entry.id   AF-A0A239AJ80-F1
#
_cell.length_a   1.000
_cell.length_b   1.000
_cell.length_c   1.000
_cell.angle_alpha   90.00
_cell.angle_beta   90.00
_cell.angle_gamma   90.00
#
_symmetry.space_group_name_H-M   'P 1'
#
loop_
_entity.id
_entity.type
_entity.pdbx_description
1 polymer ?
#
loop_
_entity_poly.entity_id
_entity_poly.type
_entity_poly.pdbx_seq_one_letter_code
_entity_poly.pdbx_strand_id
1 'polypeptide(L)'
;MSHAEFHSNWSATALARTLFLETDIDLAAPHAIRIYQQPQNNADAHVKAALAVSHHPQRFLPYVAVEPDLGPDAGRRLIDRELDSIPGAVGMTLHLAADEPSPRFRLDDEGAVFPLLEHAQQRGIKTVAVHHAAWAGLAPTEPHHLRALDSAAKAFPQLSFETALPTHPNAAAAVTALATRTNVHFRLESVTGLLMNQPAEFERVLCGVLRLTGPGRLLYSDACMVTHSQPILRRLVSLQLSDDACARYDLKKLTHTDKRMILGENYARIIGFDLSAAKDRIIRDRFAEERDRSGRWEPYLNWRSEFRGSAVRASRQLAANGGRQQPLATSRSNTTHPNSRPVEGRSYAIGH
;
A
#
# COMPACT_ATOMS: atom_id res chain seq x y z
N MET A 1 11.36 17.32 4.83
CA MET A 1 11.51 16.71 3.50
C MET A 1 11.03 17.74 2.49
N SER A 2 11.73 17.95 1.39
CA SER A 2 11.28 18.86 0.33
C SER A 2 10.17 18.21 -0.51
N HIS A 3 9.41 19.01 -1.27
CA HIS A 3 8.39 18.51 -2.19
C HIS A 3 8.99 17.55 -3.23
N ALA A 4 10.15 17.90 -3.81
CA ALA A 4 10.85 17.04 -4.77
C ALA A 4 11.35 15.73 -4.14
N GLU A 5 11.83 15.77 -2.89
CA GLU A 5 12.19 14.56 -2.13
C GLU A 5 10.96 13.67 -1.94
N PHE A 6 9.80 14.23 -1.59
CA PHE A 6 8.57 13.47 -1.34
C PHE A 6 8.03 12.77 -2.60
N HIS A 7 8.04 13.44 -3.76
CA HIS A 7 7.54 12.89 -5.02
C HIS A 7 8.54 12.02 -5.80
N SER A 8 9.75 11.83 -5.26
CA SER A 8 10.76 11.05 -5.97
C SER A 8 10.52 9.55 -5.88
N ASN A 9 11.10 8.81 -6.83
CA ASN A 9 10.92 7.38 -6.96
C ASN A 9 11.74 6.59 -5.92
N TRP A 10 11.11 5.77 -5.08
CA TRP A 10 11.83 4.90 -4.14
C TRP A 10 12.29 3.62 -4.83
N SER A 11 13.60 3.34 -4.76
CA SER A 11 14.15 2.04 -5.15
C SER A 11 13.82 0.96 -4.12
N ALA A 12 13.87 -0.31 -4.54
CA ALA A 12 13.75 -1.45 -3.63
C ALA A 12 14.80 -1.42 -2.51
N THR A 13 16.00 -0.90 -2.79
CA THR A 13 17.08 -0.75 -1.82
C THR A 13 16.77 0.32 -0.77
N ALA A 14 16.33 1.52 -1.18
CA ALA A 14 15.90 2.56 -0.24
C ALA A 14 14.75 2.08 0.62
N LEU A 15 13.76 1.40 0.02
CA LEU A 15 12.62 0.85 0.74
C LEU A 15 13.08 -0.15 1.81
N ALA A 16 13.88 -1.15 1.42
CA ALA A 16 14.37 -2.19 2.34
C ALA A 16 15.19 -1.59 3.49
N ARG A 17 16.11 -0.66 3.19
CA ARG A 17 16.95 -0.04 4.23
C ARG A 17 16.13 0.85 5.15
N THR A 18 15.20 1.63 4.61
CA THR A 18 14.27 2.43 5.42
C THR A 18 13.49 1.54 6.38
N LEU A 19 12.85 0.49 5.87
CA LEU A 19 12.06 -0.42 6.70
C LEU A 19 12.92 -1.13 7.76
N PHE A 20 14.03 -1.77 7.38
CA PHE A 20 14.72 -2.70 8.28
C PHE A 20 15.84 -2.06 9.13
N LEU A 21 16.36 -0.89 8.74
CA LEU A 21 17.39 -0.19 9.53
C LEU A 21 16.80 0.94 10.39
N GLU A 22 15.79 1.65 9.88
CA GLU A 22 15.22 2.85 10.55
C GLU A 22 14.00 2.51 11.44
N THR A 23 13.46 1.29 11.35
CA THR A 23 12.23 0.88 12.06
C THR A 23 12.38 -0.45 12.79
N ASP A 24 11.38 -0.87 13.58
CA ASP A 24 11.28 -2.21 14.18
C ASP A 24 10.41 -3.17 13.34
N ILE A 25 10.23 -2.88 12.06
CA ILE A 25 9.57 -3.81 11.13
C ILE A 25 10.52 -4.97 10.85
N ASP A 26 10.04 -6.19 11.08
CA ASP A 26 10.79 -7.41 10.80
C ASP A 26 10.63 -7.89 9.35
N LEU A 27 9.40 -7.83 8.83
CA LEU A 27 9.00 -8.32 7.52
C LEU A 27 8.08 -7.31 6.85
N ALA A 28 8.10 -7.22 5.53
CA ALA A 28 7.27 -6.29 4.78
C ALA A 28 6.51 -6.96 3.64
N ALA A 29 5.26 -6.58 3.46
CA ALA A 29 4.38 -7.03 2.37
C ALA A 29 4.10 -5.87 1.40
N PRO A 30 4.98 -5.63 0.41
CA PRO A 30 4.80 -4.53 -0.53
C PRO A 30 3.67 -4.86 -1.50
N HIS A 31 2.67 -3.99 -1.57
CA HIS A 31 1.57 -4.11 -2.51
C HIS A 31 1.94 -3.39 -3.81
N ALA A 32 2.00 -4.12 -4.92
CA ALA A 32 2.25 -3.56 -6.23
C ALA A 32 0.97 -2.86 -6.73
N ILE A 33 0.97 -1.54 -6.74
CA ILE A 33 -0.15 -0.71 -7.20
C ILE A 33 0.29 0.05 -8.45
N ARG A 34 -0.52 -0.01 -9.51
CA ARG A 34 -0.36 0.84 -10.69
C ARG A 34 -1.27 2.06 -10.53
N ILE A 35 -0.67 3.22 -10.29
CA ILE A 35 -1.31 4.53 -10.11
C ILE A 35 -1.16 5.33 -11.40
N TYR A 36 -2.00 5.08 -12.41
CA TYR A 36 -1.82 5.59 -13.80
C TYR A 36 -1.48 7.08 -13.95
N GLN A 37 -1.87 7.92 -13.00
CA GLN A 37 -1.54 9.35 -12.89
C GLN A 37 -0.05 9.65 -12.58
N GLN A 38 0.71 8.68 -12.08
CA GLN A 38 2.15 8.76 -11.81
C GLN A 38 2.94 7.73 -12.64
N PRO A 39 3.02 7.90 -13.97
CA PRO A 39 3.60 6.90 -14.88
C PRO A 39 5.04 6.51 -14.51
N GLN A 40 5.84 7.44 -13.97
CA GLN A 40 7.19 7.20 -13.49
C GLN A 40 7.27 6.25 -12.28
N ASN A 41 6.22 6.14 -11.48
CA ASN A 41 6.16 5.25 -10.31
C ASN A 41 5.51 3.90 -10.65
N ASN A 42 4.70 3.83 -11.72
CA ASN A 42 3.97 2.63 -12.12
C ASN A 42 4.76 1.63 -12.94
N ALA A 43 5.65 2.14 -13.80
CA ALA A 43 6.36 1.31 -14.77
C ALA A 43 7.19 0.19 -14.08
N ASP A 44 7.55 0.39 -12.81
CA ASP A 44 8.46 -0.48 -12.09
C ASP A 44 7.83 -1.17 -10.86
N ALA A 45 6.53 -1.10 -10.60
CA ALA A 45 5.96 -1.70 -9.38
C ALA A 45 6.26 -3.21 -9.26
N HIS A 46 6.05 -3.95 -10.36
CA HIS A 46 6.47 -5.35 -10.51
C HIS A 46 7.98 -5.53 -10.35
N VAL A 47 8.77 -4.70 -11.05
CA VAL A 47 10.24 -4.80 -11.06
C VAL A 47 10.81 -4.59 -9.66
N LYS A 48 10.28 -3.61 -8.91
CA LYS A 48 10.68 -3.34 -7.54
C LYS A 48 10.31 -4.48 -6.60
N ALA A 49 9.14 -5.08 -6.75
CA ALA A 49 8.75 -6.25 -5.97
C ALA A 49 9.71 -7.43 -6.25
N ALA A 50 9.99 -7.71 -7.52
CA ALA A 50 10.95 -8.74 -7.93
C ALA A 50 12.36 -8.46 -7.38
N LEU A 51 12.85 -7.22 -7.46
CA LEU A 51 14.16 -6.81 -6.94
C LEU A 51 14.22 -6.92 -5.41
N ALA A 52 13.18 -6.48 -4.70
CA ALA A 52 13.10 -6.55 -3.25
C ALA A 52 13.24 -8.01 -2.77
N VAL A 53 12.53 -8.92 -3.42
CA VAL A 53 12.52 -10.35 -3.10
C VAL A 53 13.82 -11.03 -3.53
N SER A 54 14.34 -10.69 -4.71
CA SER A 54 15.63 -11.21 -5.19
C SER A 54 16.78 -10.86 -4.24
N HIS A 55 16.77 -9.64 -3.69
CA HIS A 55 17.81 -9.21 -2.76
C HIS A 55 17.56 -9.66 -1.32
N HIS A 56 16.30 -9.67 -0.85
CA HIS A 56 15.93 -9.95 0.55
C HIS A 56 14.74 -10.92 0.67
N PRO A 57 14.88 -12.17 0.18
CA PRO A 57 13.77 -13.11 0.10
C PRO A 57 13.22 -13.51 1.48
N GLN A 58 14.02 -13.46 2.54
CA GLN A 58 13.55 -13.73 3.90
C GLN A 58 12.81 -12.56 4.57
N ARG A 59 12.83 -11.35 3.99
CA ARG A 59 12.25 -10.14 4.58
C ARG A 59 11.02 -9.60 3.85
N PHE A 60 10.82 -9.97 2.58
CA PHE A 60 9.69 -9.51 1.77
C PHE A 60 8.69 -10.61 1.45
N LEU A 61 7.40 -10.26 1.56
CA LEU A 61 6.23 -11.09 1.25
C LEU A 61 5.46 -10.41 0.11
N PRO A 62 5.86 -10.63 -1.15
CA PRO A 62 5.46 -9.75 -2.25
C PRO A 62 4.05 -10.07 -2.74
N TYR A 63 3.44 -9.06 -3.37
CA TYR A 63 2.15 -9.17 -4.05
C TYR A 63 2.33 -8.92 -5.54
N VAL A 64 1.54 -9.61 -6.35
CA VAL A 64 1.44 -9.36 -7.79
C VAL A 64 0.32 -8.37 -8.10
N ALA A 65 0.51 -7.49 -9.07
CA ALA A 65 -0.52 -6.55 -9.50
C ALA A 65 -1.45 -7.19 -10.55
N VAL A 66 -2.76 -7.05 -10.38
CA VAL A 66 -3.76 -7.57 -11.31
C VAL A 66 -4.64 -6.43 -11.83
N GLU A 67 -4.92 -6.46 -13.13
CA GLU A 67 -5.67 -5.45 -13.86
C GLU A 67 -6.88 -6.11 -14.56
N PRO A 68 -8.05 -6.16 -13.91
CA PRO A 68 -9.24 -6.82 -14.47
C PRO A 68 -9.78 -6.20 -15.76
N ASP A 69 -9.49 -4.93 -16.02
CA ASP A 69 -9.87 -4.20 -17.24
C ASP A 69 -9.19 -4.70 -18.51
N LEU A 70 -8.09 -5.45 -18.39
CA LEU A 70 -7.46 -6.13 -19.52
C LEU A 70 -8.32 -7.28 -20.08
N GLY A 71 -9.37 -7.67 -19.35
CA GLY A 71 -10.19 -8.83 -19.64
C GLY A 71 -9.57 -10.13 -19.09
N PRO A 72 -10.39 -11.19 -18.93
CA PRO A 72 -10.01 -12.39 -18.18
C PRO A 72 -8.77 -13.10 -18.75
N ASP A 73 -8.66 -13.24 -20.07
CA ASP A 73 -7.54 -13.97 -20.68
C ASP A 73 -6.21 -13.23 -20.57
N ALA A 74 -6.21 -11.91 -20.79
CA ALA A 74 -5.01 -11.11 -20.64
C ALA A 74 -4.63 -10.94 -19.17
N GLY A 75 -5.61 -10.83 -18.28
CA GLY A 75 -5.41 -10.79 -16.83
C GLY A 75 -4.79 -12.08 -16.30
N ARG A 76 -5.25 -13.26 -16.75
CA ARG A 76 -4.64 -14.56 -16.38
C ARG A 76 -3.18 -14.65 -16.82
N ARG A 77 -2.88 -14.29 -18.07
CA ARG A 77 -1.49 -14.24 -18.57
C ARG A 77 -0.61 -13.27 -17.80
N LEU A 78 -1.17 -12.14 -17.36
CA LEU A 78 -0.48 -11.18 -16.50
C LEU A 78 -0.17 -11.82 -15.14
N ILE A 79 -1.16 -12.44 -14.48
CA ILE A 79 -0.98 -13.16 -13.21
C ILE A 79 0.13 -14.20 -13.33
N ASP A 80 0.11 -15.00 -14.39
CA ASP A 80 1.12 -16.04 -14.61
C ASP A 80 2.52 -15.45 -14.72
N ARG A 81 2.68 -14.43 -15.57
CA ARG A 81 3.97 -13.76 -15.77
C ARG A 81 4.52 -13.14 -14.48
N GLU A 82 3.66 -12.48 -13.70
CA GLU A 82 4.06 -11.81 -12.46
C GLU A 82 4.44 -12.83 -11.39
N LEU A 83 3.68 -13.91 -11.24
CA LEU A 83 3.99 -14.98 -10.29
C LEU A 83 5.28 -15.74 -10.65
N ASP A 84 5.53 -15.96 -11.94
CA ASP A 84 6.75 -16.61 -12.41
C ASP A 84 7.99 -15.72 -12.19
N SER A 85 7.81 -14.40 -12.21
CA SER A 85 8.89 -13.42 -12.03
C SER A 85 9.13 -13.04 -10.56
N ILE A 86 8.16 -13.27 -9.68
CA ILE A 86 8.18 -12.92 -8.27
C ILE A 86 7.96 -14.19 -7.43
N PRO A 87 9.01 -15.02 -7.26
CA PRO A 87 8.88 -16.26 -6.51
C PRO A 87 8.51 -15.97 -5.05
N GLY A 88 7.56 -16.75 -4.51
CA GLY A 88 7.09 -16.59 -3.14
C GLY A 88 6.05 -15.48 -2.94
N ALA A 89 5.46 -14.94 -4.01
CA ALA A 89 4.31 -14.05 -3.89
C ALA A 89 3.15 -14.73 -3.16
N VAL A 90 2.69 -14.07 -2.10
CA VAL A 90 1.66 -14.59 -1.18
C VAL A 90 0.27 -14.08 -1.54
N GLY A 91 0.21 -12.95 -2.24
CA GLY A 91 -1.01 -12.22 -2.49
C GLY A 91 -1.08 -11.58 -3.87
N MET A 92 -2.28 -11.14 -4.22
CA MET A 92 -2.50 -10.24 -5.36
C MET A 92 -3.05 -8.91 -4.90
N THR A 93 -2.79 -7.86 -5.68
CA THR A 93 -3.31 -6.52 -5.46
C THR A 93 -4.29 -6.16 -6.57
N LEU A 94 -5.49 -5.74 -6.17
CA LEU A 94 -6.52 -5.17 -7.04
C LEU A 94 -6.63 -3.68 -6.74
N HIS A 95 -6.26 -2.83 -7.68
CA HIS A 95 -6.40 -1.40 -7.54
C HIS A 95 -7.70 -0.92 -8.19
N LEU A 96 -8.66 -0.54 -7.36
CA LEU A 96 -9.87 0.15 -7.79
C LEU A 96 -9.48 1.62 -8.02
N ALA A 97 -8.90 1.89 -9.19
CA ALA A 97 -8.59 3.24 -9.62
C ALA A 97 -9.89 4.07 -9.64
N ALA A 98 -9.89 5.21 -8.94
CA ALA A 98 -10.98 6.18 -8.91
C ALA A 98 -10.81 7.24 -10.01
N ASP A 99 -10.18 6.85 -11.12
CA ASP A 99 -9.89 7.75 -12.22
C ASP A 99 -11.15 7.82 -13.11
N GLU A 100 -11.96 8.89 -12.94
CA GLU A 100 -13.28 9.18 -13.57
C GLU A 100 -14.47 8.38 -12.98
N PRO A 101 -15.75 8.85 -13.08
CA PRO A 101 -16.75 8.85 -11.98
C PRO A 101 -17.28 7.48 -11.51
N SER A 102 -16.75 6.37 -12.02
CA SER A 102 -17.06 5.02 -11.59
C SER A 102 -15.79 4.15 -11.57
N PRO A 103 -15.66 3.22 -10.62
CA PRO A 103 -14.51 2.31 -10.58
C PRO A 103 -14.40 1.52 -11.90
N ARG A 104 -13.17 1.32 -12.38
CA ARG A 104 -12.88 0.64 -13.68
C ARG A 104 -13.43 -0.79 -13.74
N PHE A 105 -13.63 -1.42 -12.58
CA PHE A 105 -14.29 -2.72 -12.44
C PHE A 105 -14.97 -2.81 -11.07
N ARG A 106 -15.89 -3.77 -10.91
CA ARG A 106 -16.48 -4.11 -9.62
C ARG A 106 -15.93 -5.43 -9.11
N LEU A 107 -15.70 -5.55 -7.80
CA LEU A 107 -15.19 -6.79 -7.21
C LEU A 107 -16.16 -7.98 -7.36
N ASP A 108 -17.45 -7.71 -7.50
CA ASP A 108 -18.51 -8.71 -7.70
C ASP A 108 -18.81 -8.98 -9.18
N ASP A 109 -17.94 -8.54 -10.09
CA ASP A 109 -18.05 -8.85 -11.52
C ASP A 109 -17.63 -10.31 -11.78
N GLU A 110 -18.62 -11.18 -11.97
CA GLU A 110 -18.42 -12.61 -12.24
C GLU A 110 -17.77 -12.89 -13.61
N GLY A 111 -17.84 -11.95 -14.56
CA GLY A 111 -17.27 -12.11 -15.89
C GLY A 111 -15.83 -11.61 -16.00
N ALA A 112 -15.47 -10.56 -15.25
CA ALA A 112 -14.15 -9.94 -15.32
C ALA A 112 -13.23 -10.28 -14.13
N VAL A 113 -13.76 -10.30 -12.90
CA VAL A 113 -12.93 -10.42 -11.67
C VAL A 113 -12.86 -11.86 -11.18
N PHE A 114 -14.00 -12.57 -11.11
CA PHE A 114 -14.03 -13.93 -10.58
C PHE A 114 -13.10 -14.91 -11.34
N PRO A 115 -12.98 -14.85 -12.68
CA PRO A 115 -12.03 -15.69 -13.42
C PRO A 115 -10.57 -15.46 -13.06
N LEU A 116 -10.23 -14.25 -12.58
CA LEU A 116 -8.87 -13.88 -12.14
C LEU A 116 -8.61 -14.34 -10.70
N LEU A 117 -9.60 -14.20 -9.82
CA LEU A 117 -9.55 -14.71 -8.44
C LEU A 117 -9.39 -16.23 -8.44
N GLU A 118 -10.19 -16.93 -9.25
CA GLU A 118 -10.11 -18.39 -9.41
C GLU A 118 -8.72 -18.81 -9.90
N HIS A 119 -8.23 -18.20 -10.98
CA HIS A 119 -6.93 -18.52 -11.57
C HIS A 119 -5.78 -18.30 -10.58
N ALA A 120 -5.79 -17.18 -9.87
CA ALA A 120 -4.77 -16.91 -8.87
C ALA A 120 -4.83 -17.86 -7.67
N GLN A 121 -6.04 -18.24 -7.23
CA GLN A 121 -6.21 -19.25 -6.20
C GLN A 121 -5.61 -20.60 -6.64
N GLN A 122 -5.84 -21.02 -7.90
CA GLN A 122 -5.26 -22.22 -8.49
C GLN A 122 -3.72 -22.14 -8.55
N ARG A 123 -3.18 -20.95 -8.80
CA ARG A 123 -1.74 -20.67 -8.79
C ARG A 123 -1.13 -20.52 -7.38
N GLY A 124 -1.93 -20.65 -6.32
CA GLY A 124 -1.46 -20.71 -4.93
C GLY A 124 -1.55 -19.40 -4.15
N ILE A 125 -2.11 -18.33 -4.73
CA ILE A 125 -2.38 -17.08 -4.00
C ILE A 125 -3.30 -17.35 -2.80
N LYS A 126 -2.96 -16.75 -1.65
CA LYS A 126 -3.71 -16.90 -0.40
C LYS A 126 -4.54 -15.68 -0.04
N THR A 127 -4.09 -14.50 -0.47
CA THR A 127 -4.70 -13.24 -0.07
C THR A 127 -4.87 -12.25 -1.22
N VAL A 128 -5.93 -11.46 -1.16
CA VAL A 128 -6.32 -10.46 -2.16
C VAL A 128 -6.41 -9.10 -1.47
N ALA A 129 -5.45 -8.23 -1.76
CA ALA A 129 -5.43 -6.86 -1.28
C ALA A 129 -6.20 -5.94 -2.21
N VAL A 130 -7.34 -5.44 -1.74
CA VAL A 130 -8.14 -4.44 -2.46
C VAL A 130 -7.68 -3.05 -2.06
N HIS A 131 -7.15 -2.27 -3.00
CA HIS A 131 -6.84 -0.85 -2.81
C HIS A 131 -7.87 0.02 -3.50
N HIS A 132 -8.17 1.15 -2.88
CA HIS A 132 -8.96 2.22 -3.47
C HIS A 132 -8.03 3.41 -3.66
N ALA A 133 -8.21 4.19 -4.73
CA ALA A 133 -7.43 5.41 -4.98
C ALA A 133 -7.78 6.51 -3.95
N ALA A 134 -7.33 6.34 -2.72
CA ALA A 134 -7.51 7.25 -1.60
C ALA A 134 -6.26 8.14 -1.39
N TRP A 135 -5.57 8.47 -2.48
CA TRP A 135 -4.31 9.23 -2.46
C TRP A 135 -4.47 10.65 -1.87
N ALA A 136 -5.69 11.19 -1.81
CA ALA A 136 -5.97 12.54 -1.28
C ALA A 136 -6.31 12.60 0.22
N GLY A 137 -6.02 11.55 0.99
CA GLY A 137 -6.32 11.53 2.43
C GLY A 137 -7.81 11.33 2.71
N LEU A 138 -8.12 10.34 3.54
CA LEU A 138 -9.46 10.08 4.07
C LEU A 138 -10.56 9.89 3.02
N ALA A 139 -10.23 9.61 1.75
CA ALA A 139 -11.24 9.27 0.76
C ALA A 139 -12.00 8.06 1.31
N PRO A 140 -13.30 8.19 1.59
CA PRO A 140 -13.98 7.19 2.38
C PRO A 140 -14.02 5.86 1.62
N THR A 141 -13.85 4.73 2.33
CA THR A 141 -14.18 3.44 1.73
C THR A 141 -15.68 3.39 1.49
N GLU A 142 -16.07 3.63 0.25
CA GLU A 142 -17.48 3.75 -0.11
C GLU A 142 -18.25 2.45 0.15
N PRO A 143 -19.49 2.53 0.68
CA PRO A 143 -20.27 1.34 1.04
C PRO A 143 -20.50 0.35 -0.11
N HIS A 144 -20.55 0.82 -1.35
CA HIS A 144 -20.75 -0.04 -2.52
C HIS A 144 -19.56 -0.96 -2.78
N HIS A 145 -18.33 -0.51 -2.50
CA HIS A 145 -17.13 -1.34 -2.59
C HIS A 145 -17.13 -2.45 -1.54
N LEU A 146 -17.54 -2.13 -0.32
CA LEU A 146 -17.63 -3.11 0.78
C LEU A 146 -18.72 -4.16 0.49
N ARG A 147 -19.81 -3.79 -0.18
CA ARG A 147 -20.82 -4.76 -0.65
C ARG A 147 -20.29 -5.69 -1.74
N ALA A 148 -19.57 -5.14 -2.73
CA ALA A 148 -18.96 -5.96 -3.78
C ALA A 148 -17.91 -6.92 -3.20
N LEU A 149 -17.16 -6.47 -2.20
CA LEU A 149 -16.24 -7.29 -1.42
C LEU A 149 -16.96 -8.43 -0.69
N ASP A 150 -18.13 -8.19 -0.08
CA ASP A 150 -18.93 -9.24 0.57
C ASP A 150 -19.28 -10.37 -0.41
N SER A 151 -19.72 -10.03 -1.62
CA SER A 151 -20.03 -11.00 -2.68
C SER A 151 -18.81 -11.81 -3.10
N ALA A 152 -17.67 -11.16 -3.34
CA ALA A 152 -16.43 -11.85 -3.69
C ALA A 152 -15.94 -12.76 -2.56
N ALA A 153 -15.96 -12.27 -1.31
CA ALA A 153 -15.57 -13.04 -0.13
C ALA A 153 -16.47 -14.27 0.08
N LYS A 154 -17.77 -14.16 -0.23
CA LYS A 154 -18.71 -15.29 -0.22
C LYS A 154 -18.40 -16.31 -1.30
N ALA A 155 -18.04 -15.87 -2.51
CA ALA A 155 -17.76 -16.75 -3.64
C ALA A 155 -16.41 -17.49 -3.49
N PHE A 156 -15.42 -16.88 -2.83
CA PHE A 156 -14.08 -17.43 -2.66
C PHE A 156 -13.71 -17.59 -1.18
N PRO A 157 -14.35 -18.51 -0.44
CA PRO A 157 -14.12 -18.67 1.00
C PRO A 157 -12.69 -19.14 1.37
N GLN A 158 -11.92 -19.65 0.39
CA GLN A 158 -10.54 -20.10 0.57
C GLN A 158 -9.51 -18.98 0.37
N LEU A 159 -9.91 -17.85 -0.22
CA LEU A 159 -9.09 -16.64 -0.31
C LEU A 159 -9.38 -15.76 0.89
N SER A 160 -8.31 -15.21 1.47
CA SER A 160 -8.43 -14.06 2.36
C SER A 160 -8.54 -12.78 1.53
N PHE A 161 -9.41 -11.88 1.93
CA PHE A 161 -9.52 -10.55 1.35
C PHE A 161 -9.15 -9.52 2.39
N GLU A 162 -8.39 -8.53 1.98
CA GLU A 162 -7.99 -7.44 2.85
C GLU A 162 -8.30 -6.09 2.21
N THR A 163 -8.96 -5.24 2.98
CA THR A 163 -9.42 -3.90 2.58
C THR A 163 -8.95 -2.86 3.59
N ALA A 164 -8.83 -1.61 3.16
CA ALA A 164 -8.51 -0.51 4.07
C ALA A 164 -9.58 -0.39 5.17
N LEU A 165 -9.16 0.04 6.36
CA LEU A 165 -10.06 0.28 7.47
C LEU A 165 -11.10 1.36 7.08
N PRO A 166 -12.41 1.05 7.08
CA PRO A 166 -13.40 1.98 6.54
C PRO A 166 -13.54 3.24 7.40
N THR A 167 -13.29 4.40 6.81
CA THR A 167 -13.43 5.70 7.48
C THR A 167 -14.77 6.38 7.19
N HIS A 168 -15.52 5.94 6.16
CA HIS A 168 -16.82 6.54 5.80
C HIS A 168 -17.80 6.41 6.98
N PRO A 169 -18.47 7.49 7.44
CA PRO A 169 -19.45 7.43 8.52
C PRO A 169 -20.55 6.38 8.32
N ASN A 170 -21.06 6.29 7.10
CA ASN A 170 -22.06 5.30 6.66
C ASN A 170 -21.51 3.88 6.36
N ALA A 171 -20.22 3.59 6.60
CA ALA A 171 -19.67 2.25 6.35
C ALA A 171 -20.19 1.19 7.35
N ALA A 172 -20.76 1.60 8.49
CA ALA A 172 -21.16 0.70 9.58
C ALA A 172 -22.00 -0.50 9.10
N ALA A 173 -23.04 -0.26 8.28
CA ALA A 173 -23.90 -1.34 7.77
C ALA A 173 -23.13 -2.33 6.89
N ALA A 174 -22.18 -1.85 6.08
CA ALA A 174 -21.36 -2.71 5.24
C ALA A 174 -20.30 -3.47 6.06
N VAL A 175 -19.71 -2.85 7.09
CA VAL A 175 -18.82 -3.55 8.03
C VAL A 175 -19.57 -4.64 8.79
N THR A 176 -20.83 -4.40 9.19
CA THR A 176 -21.67 -5.44 9.82
C THR A 176 -21.88 -6.64 8.89
N ALA A 177 -22.10 -6.43 7.59
CA ALA A 177 -22.19 -7.53 6.64
C ALA A 177 -20.86 -8.32 6.57
N LEU A 178 -19.74 -7.60 6.44
CA LEU A 178 -18.40 -8.19 6.40
C LEU A 178 -18.00 -8.90 7.70
N ALA A 179 -18.59 -8.54 8.85
CA ALA A 179 -18.33 -9.22 10.11
C ALA A 179 -18.75 -10.71 10.08
N THR A 180 -19.69 -11.06 9.19
CA THR A 180 -20.08 -12.47 8.96
C THR A 180 -19.09 -13.23 8.07
N ARG A 181 -18.16 -12.53 7.40
CA ARG A 181 -17.17 -13.11 6.48
C ARG A 181 -15.88 -13.41 7.21
N THR A 182 -15.64 -14.69 7.46
CA THR A 182 -14.46 -15.12 8.19
C THR A 182 -13.17 -15.10 7.38
N ASN A 183 -13.21 -14.63 6.14
CA ASN A 183 -12.08 -14.45 5.25
C ASN A 183 -11.86 -12.97 4.86
N VAL A 184 -12.54 -12.01 5.50
CA VAL A 184 -12.31 -10.58 5.29
C VAL A 184 -11.50 -9.99 6.44
N HIS A 185 -10.53 -9.13 6.11
CA HIS A 185 -9.59 -8.50 7.02
C HIS A 185 -9.45 -7.00 6.71
N PHE A 186 -9.15 -6.21 7.74
CA PHE A 186 -9.08 -4.75 7.67
C PHE A 186 -7.65 -4.27 7.94
N ARG A 187 -7.03 -3.67 6.92
CA ARG A 187 -5.71 -3.04 7.00
C ARG A 187 -5.80 -1.64 7.58
N LEU A 188 -4.89 -1.30 8.48
CA LEU A 188 -4.85 0.07 9.03
C LEU A 188 -4.41 1.10 7.95
N GLU A 189 -3.49 0.76 7.07
CA GLU A 189 -3.06 1.54 5.89
C GLU A 189 -2.91 3.04 6.19
N SER A 190 -3.49 3.93 5.38
CA SER A 190 -3.43 5.38 5.56
C SER A 190 -4.22 5.88 6.77
N VAL A 191 -5.10 5.06 7.37
CA VAL A 191 -5.83 5.39 8.60
C VAL A 191 -4.86 5.54 9.78
N THR A 192 -3.69 4.92 9.73
CA THR A 192 -2.60 5.21 10.68
C THR A 192 -2.15 6.68 10.69
N GLY A 193 -2.40 7.44 9.63
CA GLY A 193 -2.19 8.89 9.62
C GLY A 193 -3.10 9.63 10.62
N LEU A 194 -4.32 9.12 10.88
CA LEU A 194 -5.21 9.65 11.92
C LEU A 194 -4.66 9.38 13.32
N LEU A 195 -3.98 8.25 13.54
CA LEU A 195 -3.36 7.95 14.84
C LEU A 195 -2.36 9.04 15.26
N MET A 196 -1.69 9.67 14.29
CA MET A 196 -0.74 10.75 14.53
C MET A 196 -1.40 12.12 14.69
N ASN A 197 -2.41 12.42 13.88
CA ASN A 197 -2.94 13.78 13.73
C ASN A 197 -4.32 14.00 14.37
N GLN A 198 -5.13 12.95 14.49
CA GLN A 198 -6.52 12.98 14.94
C GLN A 198 -6.85 11.69 15.73
N PRO A 199 -6.21 11.47 16.89
CA PRO A 199 -6.28 10.19 17.62
C PRO A 199 -7.70 9.81 18.07
N ALA A 200 -8.57 10.78 18.36
CA ALA A 200 -9.97 10.53 18.70
C ALA A 200 -10.75 9.93 17.52
N GLU A 201 -10.48 10.41 16.30
CA GLU A 201 -11.10 9.88 15.09
C GLU A 201 -10.56 8.50 14.74
N PHE A 202 -9.25 8.29 14.92
CA PHE A 202 -8.66 6.95 14.81
C PHE A 202 -9.31 5.96 15.79
N GLU A 203 -9.48 6.35 17.05
CA GLU A 203 -10.13 5.54 18.09
C GLU A 203 -11.59 5.22 17.70
N ARG A 204 -12.35 6.21 17.22
CA ARG A 204 -13.73 6.02 16.76
C ARG A 204 -13.83 4.98 15.64
N VAL A 205 -12.98 5.10 14.61
CA VAL A 205 -12.97 4.17 13.46
C VAL A 205 -12.54 2.78 13.90
N LEU A 206 -11.47 2.68 14.69
CA LEU A 206 -10.96 1.40 15.20
C LEU A 206 -12.00 0.68 16.06
N CYS A 207 -12.66 1.39 16.98
CA CYS A 207 -13.69 0.81 17.85
C CYS A 207 -14.90 0.30 17.06
N GLY A 208 -15.30 1.01 16.00
CA GLY A 208 -16.38 0.58 15.11
C GLY A 208 -16.15 -0.80 14.49
N VAL A 209 -14.91 -1.09 14.09
CA VAL A 209 -14.53 -2.40 13.52
C VAL A 209 -14.28 -3.44 14.62
N LEU A 210 -13.58 -3.07 15.70
CA LEU A 210 -13.29 -3.97 16.83
C LEU A 210 -14.57 -4.53 17.45
N ARG A 211 -15.60 -3.70 17.62
CA ARG A 211 -16.88 -4.14 18.19
C ARG A 211 -17.51 -5.27 17.37
N LEU A 212 -17.40 -5.20 16.05
CA LEU A 212 -18.07 -6.14 15.16
C LEU A 212 -17.23 -7.40 14.92
N THR A 213 -15.91 -7.28 14.95
CA THR A 213 -15.02 -8.29 14.38
C THR A 213 -13.93 -8.79 15.33
N GLY A 214 -13.73 -8.08 16.43
CA GLY A 214 -12.61 -8.28 17.34
C GLY A 214 -11.24 -7.94 16.71
N PRO A 215 -10.16 -8.10 17.49
CA PRO A 215 -8.81 -7.79 17.03
C PRO A 215 -8.29 -8.76 15.96
N GLY A 216 -8.87 -9.96 15.83
CA GLY A 216 -8.45 -11.00 14.88
C GLY A 216 -8.65 -10.66 13.40
N ARG A 217 -9.37 -9.57 13.10
CA ARG A 217 -9.61 -9.08 11.73
C ARG A 217 -8.74 -7.92 11.29
N LEU A 218 -7.97 -7.35 12.21
CA LEU A 218 -7.16 -6.18 11.93
C LEU A 218 -5.73 -6.58 11.53
N LEU A 219 -5.20 -5.88 10.52
CA LEU A 219 -3.85 -6.07 10.00
C LEU A 219 -3.09 -4.74 10.08
N TYR A 220 -1.90 -4.76 10.69
CA TYR A 220 -1.01 -3.61 10.64
C TYR A 220 -0.55 -3.32 9.21
N SER A 221 -0.66 -2.05 8.82
CA SER A 221 -0.01 -1.45 7.66
C SER A 221 -0.03 0.06 7.84
N ASP A 222 0.93 0.77 7.24
CA ASP A 222 1.23 2.17 7.61
C ASP A 222 1.52 3.08 6.41
N ALA A 223 1.27 2.58 5.18
CA ALA A 223 1.56 3.27 3.93
C ALA A 223 2.95 3.94 3.95
N CYS A 224 4.00 3.18 4.30
CA CYS A 224 5.37 3.64 4.60
C CYS A 224 6.00 4.67 3.62
N MET A 225 5.52 4.70 2.38
CA MET A 225 5.91 5.64 1.33
C MET A 225 5.40 7.07 1.56
N VAL A 226 4.31 7.22 2.31
CA VAL A 226 3.66 8.50 2.65
C VAL A 226 4.14 8.99 4.02
N THR A 227 4.25 8.07 4.99
CA THR A 227 4.64 8.39 6.36
C THR A 227 5.64 7.36 6.89
N HIS A 228 6.70 7.82 7.55
CA HIS A 228 7.66 6.92 8.19
C HIS A 228 6.98 6.01 9.23
N SER A 229 7.27 4.72 9.14
CA SER A 229 6.64 3.67 9.95
C SER A 229 6.92 3.77 11.44
N GLN A 230 8.15 4.13 11.84
CA GLN A 230 8.55 3.99 13.25
C GLN A 230 7.70 4.80 14.25
N PRO A 231 7.37 6.09 14.02
CA PRO A 231 6.46 6.82 14.89
C PRO A 231 5.07 6.17 15.02
N ILE A 232 4.53 5.64 13.92
CA ILE A 232 3.24 4.95 13.87
C ILE A 232 3.30 3.67 14.71
N LEU A 233 4.33 2.85 14.49
CA LEU A 233 4.54 1.61 15.22
C LEU A 233 4.63 1.86 16.74
N ARG A 234 5.38 2.87 17.18
CA ARG A 234 5.46 3.26 18.59
C ARG A 234 4.10 3.66 19.16
N ARG A 235 3.32 4.46 18.41
CA ARG A 235 1.98 4.88 18.85
C ARG A 235 1.01 3.70 18.91
N LEU A 236 1.07 2.78 17.96
CA LEU A 236 0.20 1.61 17.93
C LEU A 236 0.52 0.63 19.06
N VAL A 237 1.80 0.38 19.34
CA VAL A 237 2.24 -0.44 20.48
C VAL A 237 1.78 0.16 21.81
N SER A 238 1.83 1.49 21.94
CA SER A 238 1.39 2.19 23.15
C SER A 238 -0.11 2.50 23.18
N LEU A 239 -0.86 2.19 22.11
CA LEU A 239 -2.27 2.53 21.99
C LEU A 239 -3.08 1.93 23.13
N GLN A 240 -3.94 2.74 23.73
CA GLN A 240 -5.03 2.27 24.57
C GLN A 240 -6.31 2.98 24.16
N LEU A 241 -7.42 2.23 24.19
CA LEU A 241 -8.74 2.83 24.06
C LEU A 241 -9.02 3.67 25.30
N SER A 242 -9.74 4.77 25.17
CA SER A 242 -10.28 5.57 26.28
C SER A 242 -11.36 4.80 27.05
N ASP A 243 -11.63 5.16 28.30
CA ASP A 243 -12.70 4.52 29.08
C ASP A 243 -14.07 4.80 28.44
N ASP A 244 -14.25 6.01 27.93
CA ASP A 244 -15.44 6.41 27.19
C ASP A 244 -15.65 5.60 25.92
N ALA A 245 -14.59 5.34 25.13
CA ALA A 245 -14.70 4.49 23.95
C ALA A 245 -15.04 3.04 24.33
N CYS A 246 -14.40 2.50 25.36
CA CYS A 246 -14.73 1.18 25.89
C CYS A 246 -16.21 1.09 26.29
N ALA A 247 -16.72 2.06 27.04
CA ALA A 247 -18.12 2.10 27.46
C ALA A 247 -19.08 2.26 26.27
N ARG A 248 -18.77 3.19 25.35
CA ARG A 248 -19.62 3.49 24.19
C ARG A 248 -19.75 2.31 23.23
N TYR A 249 -18.66 1.60 22.98
CA TYR A 249 -18.61 0.50 22.02
C TYR A 249 -18.76 -0.87 22.70
N ASP A 250 -18.91 -0.94 24.02
CA ASP A 250 -18.92 -2.18 24.80
C ASP A 250 -17.70 -3.06 24.46
N LEU A 251 -16.53 -2.45 24.65
CA LEU A 251 -15.20 -3.02 24.39
C LEU A 251 -14.37 -3.05 25.67
N LYS A 252 -13.40 -3.96 25.71
CA LYS A 252 -12.33 -3.96 26.72
C LYS A 252 -11.13 -3.18 26.19
N LYS A 253 -10.27 -2.76 27.12
CA LYS A 253 -8.93 -2.23 26.80
C LYS A 253 -8.15 -3.23 25.96
N LEU A 254 -7.35 -2.72 25.02
CA LEU A 254 -6.50 -3.57 24.18
C LEU A 254 -5.42 -4.22 25.03
N THR A 255 -5.36 -5.55 25.00
CA THR A 255 -4.32 -6.31 25.67
C THR A 255 -3.04 -6.34 24.86
N HIS A 256 -1.95 -6.81 25.47
CA HIS A 256 -0.72 -7.08 24.73
C HIS A 256 -0.93 -8.16 23.64
N THR A 257 -1.77 -9.15 23.91
CA THR A 257 -2.14 -10.19 22.93
C THR A 257 -2.87 -9.59 21.73
N ASP A 258 -3.80 -8.66 21.95
CA ASP A 258 -4.53 -7.99 20.86
C ASP A 258 -3.56 -7.24 19.94
N LYS A 259 -2.58 -6.55 20.53
CA LYS A 259 -1.56 -5.82 19.77
C LYS A 259 -0.66 -6.75 18.98
N ARG A 260 -0.24 -7.89 19.54
CA ARG A 260 0.54 -8.91 18.82
C ARG A 260 -0.22 -9.48 17.63
N MET A 261 -1.52 -9.75 17.80
CA MET A 261 -2.39 -10.19 16.72
C MET A 261 -2.40 -9.18 15.57
N ILE A 262 -2.64 -7.91 15.88
CA ILE A 262 -2.73 -6.83 14.88
C ILE A 262 -1.38 -6.61 14.18
N LEU A 263 -0.27 -6.61 14.93
CA LEU A 263 1.06 -6.27 14.42
C LEU A 263 1.68 -7.34 13.51
N GLY A 264 1.25 -8.60 13.59
CA GLY A 264 1.79 -9.61 12.69
C GLY A 264 1.14 -10.99 12.74
N GLU A 265 0.61 -11.45 13.88
CA GLU A 265 0.12 -12.83 13.97
C GLU A 265 -1.14 -13.06 13.11
N ASN A 266 -2.02 -12.06 12.98
CA ASN A 266 -3.17 -12.13 12.07
C ASN A 266 -2.72 -12.26 10.61
N TYR A 267 -1.72 -11.47 10.20
CA TYR A 267 -1.21 -11.51 8.84
C TYR A 267 -0.56 -12.87 8.55
N ALA A 268 0.31 -13.34 9.43
CA ALA A 268 0.94 -14.66 9.31
C ALA A 268 -0.10 -15.78 9.18
N ARG A 269 -1.19 -15.73 9.95
CA ARG A 269 -2.29 -16.71 9.89
C ARG A 269 -2.99 -16.73 8.53
N ILE A 270 -3.27 -15.59 7.91
CA ILE A 270 -4.04 -15.55 6.64
C ILE A 270 -3.25 -16.04 5.43
N ILE A 271 -1.92 -15.90 5.45
CA ILE A 271 -1.03 -16.42 4.40
C ILE A 271 -0.45 -17.80 4.73
N GLY A 272 -0.79 -18.39 5.89
CA GLY A 272 -0.27 -19.69 6.31
C GLY A 272 1.24 -19.70 6.59
N PHE A 273 1.77 -18.60 7.12
CA PHE A 273 3.20 -18.36 7.27
C PHE A 273 3.68 -18.66 8.69
N ASP A 274 4.75 -19.45 8.81
CA ASP A 274 5.38 -19.75 10.10
C ASP A 274 6.21 -18.56 10.58
N LEU A 275 5.65 -17.83 11.55
CA LEU A 275 6.28 -16.65 12.12
C LEU A 275 7.55 -16.99 12.94
N SER A 276 7.62 -18.18 13.55
CA SER A 276 8.81 -18.59 14.31
C SER A 276 9.96 -18.86 13.36
N ALA A 277 9.73 -19.70 12.35
CA ALA A 277 10.75 -20.00 11.34
C ALA A 277 11.16 -18.75 10.54
N ALA A 278 10.26 -17.78 10.37
CA ALA A 278 10.60 -16.50 9.76
C ALA A 278 11.58 -15.69 10.62
N LYS A 279 11.31 -15.57 11.94
CA LYS A 279 12.20 -14.90 12.89
C LYS A 279 13.59 -15.53 12.91
N ASP A 280 13.66 -16.86 12.90
CA ASP A 280 14.93 -17.58 12.88
C ASP A 280 15.75 -17.30 11.62
N ARG A 281 15.10 -17.12 10.46
CA ARG A 281 15.78 -16.79 9.19
C ARG A 281 16.36 -15.38 9.15
N ILE A 282 15.83 -14.46 9.96
CA ILE A 282 16.19 -13.03 9.89
C ILE A 282 17.08 -12.57 11.04
N ILE A 283 17.18 -13.33 12.13
CA ILE A 283 17.89 -12.93 13.36
C ILE A 283 19.39 -12.66 13.16
N ARG A 284 19.99 -13.21 12.10
CA ARG A 284 21.40 -13.00 11.72
C ARG A 284 21.55 -12.59 10.26
N ASP A 285 20.50 -12.03 9.67
CA ASP A 285 20.67 -11.47 8.33
C ASP A 285 21.43 -10.14 8.40
N ARG A 286 21.86 -9.66 7.23
CA ARG A 286 22.65 -8.44 7.12
C ARG A 286 22.00 -7.21 7.78
N PHE A 287 20.67 -7.14 7.89
CA PHE A 287 20.00 -6.01 8.52
C PHE A 287 20.04 -6.13 10.04
N ALA A 288 19.87 -7.35 10.57
CA ALA A 288 20.07 -7.61 11.99
C ALA A 288 21.51 -7.31 12.42
N GLU A 289 22.50 -7.79 11.68
CA GLU A 289 23.92 -7.53 11.97
C GLU A 289 24.26 -6.03 11.93
N GLU A 290 23.74 -5.31 10.93
CA GLU A 290 23.91 -3.86 10.83
C GLU A 290 23.27 -3.15 12.03
N ARG A 291 22.03 -3.53 12.38
CA ARG A 291 21.29 -3.00 13.54
C ARG A 291 22.01 -3.24 14.86
N ASP A 292 22.63 -4.41 15.03
CA ASP A 292 23.41 -4.74 16.22
C ASP A 292 24.65 -3.85 16.33
N ARG A 293 25.28 -3.53 15.19
CA ARG A 293 26.47 -2.67 15.15
C ARG A 293 26.16 -1.19 15.36
N SER A 294 25.14 -0.67 14.70
CA SER A 294 24.87 0.78 14.62
C SER A 294 23.69 1.24 15.46
N GLY A 295 22.91 0.33 16.03
CA GLY A 295 21.56 0.62 16.48
C GLY A 295 20.61 0.95 15.33
N ARG A 296 19.42 1.45 15.69
CA ARG A 296 18.43 1.96 14.73
C ARG A 296 18.90 3.26 14.11
N TRP A 297 18.72 3.38 12.81
CA TRP A 297 19.09 4.58 12.05
C TRP A 297 18.03 5.68 12.17
N GLU A 298 18.44 6.92 11.91
CA GLU A 298 17.55 8.07 11.93
C GLU A 298 16.46 8.00 10.83
N PRO A 299 15.23 8.47 11.10
CA PRO A 299 14.16 8.45 10.11
C PRO A 299 14.47 9.19 8.81
N TYR A 300 14.11 8.58 7.69
CA TYR A 300 14.30 9.05 6.31
C TYR A 300 15.78 9.19 5.88
N LEU A 301 16.72 8.60 6.62
CA LEU A 301 18.16 8.74 6.31
C LEU A 301 18.50 8.12 4.94
N ASN A 302 18.09 6.88 4.70
CA ASN A 302 18.37 6.16 3.47
C ASN A 302 17.69 6.84 2.27
N TRP A 303 16.45 7.28 2.46
CA TRP A 303 15.69 7.96 1.42
C TRP A 303 16.36 9.27 0.97
N ARG A 304 16.70 10.14 1.92
CA ARG A 304 17.37 11.41 1.63
C ARG A 304 18.75 11.19 0.99
N SER A 305 19.48 10.17 1.44
CA SER A 305 20.78 9.82 0.88
C SER A 305 20.66 9.43 -0.61
N GLU A 306 19.68 8.60 -0.94
CA GLU A 306 19.45 8.17 -2.33
C GLU A 306 19.01 9.33 -3.22
N PHE A 307 18.05 10.14 -2.76
CA PHE A 307 17.59 11.32 -3.49
C PHE A 307 18.73 12.31 -3.79
N ARG A 308 19.57 12.60 -2.80
CA ARG A 308 20.74 13.49 -3.01
C ARG A 308 21.74 12.88 -3.99
N GLY A 309 21.98 11.58 -3.89
CA GLY A 309 22.87 10.85 -4.81
C GLY A 309 22.36 10.85 -6.26
N SER A 310 21.05 10.68 -6.47
CA SER A 310 20.45 10.73 -7.80
C SER A 310 20.46 12.14 -8.40
N ALA A 311 20.18 13.17 -7.60
CA ALA A 311 20.28 14.57 -8.02
C ALA A 311 21.70 14.92 -8.49
N VAL A 312 22.73 14.50 -7.74
CA VAL A 312 24.14 14.72 -8.14
C VAL A 312 24.48 14.00 -9.44
N ARG A 313 24.01 12.76 -9.64
CA ARG A 313 24.22 12.02 -10.90
C ARG A 313 23.54 12.72 -12.09
N ALA A 314 22.30 13.18 -11.93
CA ALA A 314 21.58 13.90 -12.96
C ALA A 314 22.30 15.20 -13.36
N SER A 315 22.77 15.99 -12.38
CA SER A 315 23.56 17.20 -12.65
C SER A 315 24.87 16.89 -13.39
N ARG A 316 25.57 15.81 -13.04
CA ARG A 316 26.78 15.37 -13.75
C ARG A 316 26.49 14.93 -15.18
N GLN A 317 25.37 14.23 -15.41
CA GLN A 317 24.96 13.77 -16.74
C GLN A 317 24.52 14.95 -17.64
N LEU A 318 23.85 15.95 -17.08
CA LEU A 318 23.55 17.21 -17.78
C LEU A 318 24.81 18.00 -18.12
N ALA A 319 25.79 18.07 -17.21
CA ALA A 319 27.09 18.69 -17.47
C ALA A 319 27.88 17.94 -18.56
N ALA A 320 27.81 16.61 -18.59
CA ALA A 320 28.45 15.78 -19.61
C ALA A 320 27.75 15.90 -20.98
N ASN A 321 26.42 16.03 -21.01
CA ASN A 321 25.64 16.16 -22.24
C ASN A 321 25.62 17.60 -22.79
N GLY A 322 25.82 18.61 -21.94
CA GLY A 322 25.94 20.02 -22.32
C GLY A 322 27.18 20.34 -23.17
N GLY A 323 28.12 19.40 -23.31
CA GLY A 323 29.29 19.50 -24.19
C GLY A 323 29.05 19.05 -25.64
N ARG A 324 27.85 18.58 -26.00
CA ARG A 324 27.49 18.23 -27.39
C ARG A 324 26.29 19.05 -27.86
N GLN A 325 26.52 20.31 -28.23
CA GLN A 325 25.57 21.01 -29.09
C GLN A 325 25.77 20.53 -30.54
N GLN A 326 24.81 19.76 -31.06
CA GLN A 326 24.58 19.71 -32.51
C GLN A 326 23.79 20.96 -32.92
N PRO A 327 24.17 21.66 -34.00
CA PRO A 327 23.46 22.86 -34.40
C PRO A 327 22.08 22.48 -34.98
N LEU A 328 21.01 23.07 -34.41
CA LEU A 328 19.66 22.96 -34.95
C LEU A 328 19.60 23.65 -36.33
N ALA A 329 19.21 22.89 -37.34
CA ALA A 329 18.81 23.42 -38.64
C ALA A 329 17.52 24.25 -38.48
N THR A 330 17.59 25.51 -38.90
CA THR A 330 16.44 26.40 -38.97
C THR A 330 15.57 26.03 -40.17
N SER A 331 14.34 25.57 -39.95
CA SER A 331 13.29 25.59 -40.98
C SER A 331 12.12 26.45 -40.52
N ARG A 332 11.85 27.50 -41.28
CA ARG A 332 10.70 28.40 -41.16
C ARG A 332 9.41 27.69 -41.56
N SER A 333 8.29 28.02 -40.90
CA SER A 333 6.99 28.13 -41.57
C SER A 333 6.07 29.09 -40.82
N ASN A 334 5.61 30.10 -41.57
CA ASN A 334 4.52 31.03 -41.25
C ASN A 334 3.19 30.32 -41.06
N THR A 335 2.35 30.80 -40.13
CA THR A 335 0.95 31.18 -40.40
C THR A 335 0.39 32.07 -39.28
N THR A 336 -0.44 33.01 -39.70
CA THR A 336 -1.03 34.16 -39.00
C THR A 336 -2.31 33.82 -38.19
N HIS A 337 -2.42 34.43 -37.00
CA HIS A 337 -3.55 34.96 -36.17
C HIS A 337 -5.04 34.87 -36.61
N PRO A 338 -6.09 35.20 -35.78
CA PRO A 338 -6.12 35.82 -34.42
C PRO A 338 -7.18 35.31 -33.39
N ASN A 339 -7.11 35.90 -32.18
CA ASN A 339 -8.20 36.23 -31.23
C ASN A 339 -8.83 35.15 -30.32
N SER A 340 -8.43 35.18 -29.04
CA SER A 340 -9.36 35.35 -27.91
C SER A 340 -8.64 35.97 -26.69
N ARG A 341 -9.36 36.87 -26.01
CA ARG A 341 -8.90 37.78 -24.95
C ARG A 341 -8.56 37.05 -23.62
N PRO A 342 -7.74 37.67 -22.75
CA PRO A 342 -7.30 37.07 -21.50
C PRO A 342 -8.43 37.08 -20.47
N VAL A 343 -8.73 35.92 -19.88
CA VAL A 343 -9.52 35.85 -18.65
C VAL A 343 -8.54 35.88 -17.48
N GLU A 344 -8.72 36.90 -16.64
CA GLU A 344 -7.97 37.15 -15.41
C GLU A 344 -7.88 35.88 -14.55
N GLY A 345 -6.65 35.44 -14.31
CA GLY A 345 -6.34 34.31 -13.45
C GLY A 345 -6.67 34.64 -11.99
N ARG A 346 -7.78 34.09 -11.49
CA ARG A 346 -7.94 33.85 -10.06
C ARG A 346 -7.03 32.69 -9.69
N SER A 347 -5.99 33.00 -8.94
CA SER A 347 -5.14 32.04 -8.25
C SER A 347 -5.99 31.18 -7.31
N TYR A 348 -6.23 29.93 -7.67
CA TYR A 348 -6.63 28.89 -6.74
C TYR A 348 -5.43 27.95 -6.57
N ALA A 349 -4.74 28.11 -5.44
CA ALA A 349 -3.77 27.14 -4.98
C ALA A 349 -4.53 25.90 -4.51
N ILE A 350 -4.36 24.79 -5.23
CA ILE A 350 -4.66 23.45 -4.73
C ILE A 350 -3.30 22.82 -4.49
N GLY A 351 -2.89 22.79 -3.22
CA GLY A 351 -1.71 22.07 -2.79
C GLY A 351 -2.00 20.57 -2.84
N HIS A 352 -1.16 19.85 -3.56
CA HIS A 352 -1.07 18.39 -3.52
C HIS A 352 -0.09 17.95 -2.44
#